data_AF-A0A532TTY2-F1
#
_entry.id   AF-A0A532TTY2-F1
#
_cell.length_a   1.000
_cell.length_b   1.000
_cell.length_c   1.000
_cell.angle_alpha   90.00
_cell.angle_beta   90.00
_cell.angle_gamma   90.00
#
_symmetry.space_group_name_H-M   'P 1'
#
loop_
_entity.id
_entity.type
_entity.pdbx_description
1 polymer ?
#
loop_
_entity_poly.entity_id
_entity_poly.type
_entity_poly.pdbx_seq_one_letter_code
_entity_poly.pdbx_strand_id
1 'polypeptide(L)'
;MNDLVLLSLIIVIFVRVIGLGISIDFLNGTKAEKFKFLTLGWVFWILGALTPIFSNLVENIYLKEFLLVLNAFLAALGTIFILWGFFKYFMTISFKKIASLIIIFIISTVLLFLITDYTVTITFCALFMNLILISTFVIPPIKIKSFKKFMGRSIIWYYASALILSIFFPVSIIIALQGYRYGLYNADDPVLIMFNYNPIIATSILIIILLVHLEYTTSSRKQLELKDNYSHDLGNILQVISSAFELIEMKGRSEAETSELGELLKDKLNEAAKQIRDIREL
;
A
#
# COMPACT_ATOMS: atom_id res chain seq x y z
N MET A 1 -12.74 30.60 4.63
CA MET A 1 -13.00 29.16 4.79
C MET A 1 -13.66 28.91 6.12
N ASN A 2 -14.69 28.07 6.15
CA ASN A 2 -15.38 27.67 7.37
C ASN A 2 -14.41 26.98 8.36
N ASP A 3 -14.48 27.33 9.65
CA ASP A 3 -13.59 26.79 10.71
C ASP A 3 -13.65 25.26 10.79
N LEU A 4 -14.83 24.67 10.58
CA LEU A 4 -15.01 23.22 10.56
C LEU A 4 -14.24 22.56 9.42
N VAL A 5 -14.17 23.22 8.26
CA VAL A 5 -13.39 22.74 7.11
C VAL A 5 -11.90 22.84 7.39
N LEU A 6 -11.44 23.96 7.96
CA LEU A 6 -10.04 24.14 8.35
C LEU A 6 -9.60 23.04 9.33
N LEU A 7 -10.38 22.82 10.40
CA LEU A 7 -10.11 21.80 11.40
C LEU A 7 -10.09 20.40 10.78
N SER A 8 -11.06 20.10 9.90
CA SER A 8 -11.12 18.81 9.20
C SER A 8 -9.89 18.56 8.33
N LEU A 9 -9.41 19.58 7.60
CA LEU A 9 -8.20 19.48 6.79
C LEU A 9 -6.96 19.23 7.65
N ILE A 10 -6.82 19.93 8.78
CA ILE A 10 -5.71 19.73 9.72
C ILE A 10 -5.70 18.28 10.24
N ILE A 11 -6.86 17.74 10.63
CA ILE A 11 -6.98 16.36 11.09
C ILE A 11 -6.61 15.38 9.97
N VAL A 12 -7.12 15.61 8.74
CA VAL A 12 -6.79 14.78 7.57
C VAL A 12 -5.28 14.78 7.30
N ILE A 13 -4.63 15.94 7.34
CA ILE A 13 -3.19 16.08 7.14
C ILE A 13 -2.44 15.31 8.23
N PHE A 14 -2.80 15.50 9.50
CA PHE A 14 -2.15 14.83 10.62
C PHE A 14 -2.22 13.30 10.51
N VAL A 15 -3.40 12.74 10.22
CA VAL A 15 -3.56 11.30 9.99
C VAL A 15 -2.70 10.82 8.82
N ARG A 16 -2.64 11.58 7.73
CA ARG A 16 -1.84 11.21 6.55
C ARG A 16 -0.33 11.28 6.83
N VAL A 17 0.13 12.18 7.69
CA VAL A 17 1.53 12.24 8.15
C VAL A 17 1.90 10.98 8.92
N ILE A 18 0.99 10.43 9.75
CA ILE A 18 1.21 9.14 10.42
C ILE A 18 1.39 8.02 9.37
N GLY A 19 0.52 7.98 8.36
CA GLY A 19 0.62 7.01 7.26
C GLY A 19 1.92 7.13 6.45
N LEU A 20 2.38 8.37 6.23
CA LEU A 20 3.67 8.65 5.61
C LEU A 20 4.83 8.11 6.45
N GLY A 21 4.84 8.39 7.76
CA GLY A 21 5.87 7.91 8.68
C GLY A 21 6.01 6.39 8.67
N ILE A 22 4.87 5.68 8.76
CA ILE A 22 4.83 4.21 8.68
C ILE A 22 5.35 3.70 7.34
N SER A 23 4.98 4.36 6.24
CA SER A 23 5.41 3.94 4.89
C SER A 23 6.92 4.14 4.69
N ILE A 24 7.49 5.21 5.24
CA ILE A 24 8.93 5.47 5.23
C ILE A 24 9.68 4.44 6.07
N ASP A 25 9.18 4.11 7.26
CA ASP A 25 9.78 3.09 8.12
C ASP A 25 9.85 1.73 7.41
N PHE A 26 8.73 1.30 6.82
CA PHE A 26 8.70 0.08 6.01
C PHE A 26 9.58 0.15 4.75
N LEU A 27 9.70 1.31 4.11
CA LEU A 27 10.60 1.51 2.97
C LEU A 27 12.06 1.33 3.40
N ASN A 28 12.46 1.90 4.54
CA ASN A 28 13.82 1.80 5.06
C ASN A 28 14.15 0.37 5.50
N GLY A 29 13.20 -0.31 6.15
CA GLY A 29 13.38 -1.69 6.64
C GLY A 29 13.41 -2.73 5.53
N THR A 30 12.51 -2.64 4.53
CA THR A 30 12.36 -3.69 3.51
C THR A 30 12.97 -3.34 2.15
N LYS A 31 13.17 -2.05 1.86
CA LYS A 31 13.55 -1.50 0.54
C LYS A 31 12.63 -1.92 -0.62
N ALA A 32 11.43 -2.44 -0.31
CA ALA A 32 10.51 -2.95 -1.33
C ALA A 32 9.85 -1.80 -2.11
N GLU A 33 9.74 -1.96 -3.43
CA GLU A 33 9.18 -0.91 -4.31
C GLU A 33 7.75 -0.50 -3.94
N LYS A 34 6.94 -1.41 -3.38
CA LYS A 34 5.57 -1.11 -2.95
C LYS A 34 5.51 0.09 -1.99
N PHE A 35 6.50 0.23 -1.10
CA PHE A 35 6.57 1.32 -0.14
C PHE A 35 7.05 2.64 -0.75
N LYS A 36 7.80 2.61 -1.86
CA LYS A 36 8.10 3.83 -2.62
C LYS A 36 6.81 4.48 -3.13
N PHE A 37 5.92 3.67 -3.70
CA PHE A 37 4.63 4.15 -4.20
C PHE A 37 3.70 4.59 -3.07
N LEU A 38 3.61 3.82 -1.97
CA LEU A 38 2.82 4.25 -0.81
C LEU A 38 3.30 5.59 -0.25
N THR A 39 4.61 5.78 -0.10
CA THR A 39 5.23 7.03 0.36
C THR A 39 4.86 8.20 -0.55
N LEU A 40 5.02 8.05 -1.88
CA LEU A 40 4.59 9.06 -2.84
C LEU A 40 3.09 9.38 -2.74
N GLY A 41 2.26 8.34 -2.57
CA GLY A 41 0.82 8.50 -2.40
C GLY A 41 0.44 9.37 -1.21
N TRP A 42 1.04 9.11 -0.04
CA TRP A 42 0.83 9.93 1.15
C TRP A 42 1.31 11.37 0.96
N VAL A 43 2.49 11.57 0.34
CA VAL A 43 3.01 12.91 0.05
C VAL A 43 2.03 13.69 -0.83
N PHE A 44 1.56 13.12 -1.93
CA PHE A 44 0.60 13.78 -2.81
C PHE A 44 -0.72 14.12 -2.09
N TRP A 45 -1.23 13.21 -1.27
CA TRP A 45 -2.42 13.47 -0.46
C TRP A 45 -2.23 14.59 0.58
N ILE A 46 -1.05 14.68 1.21
CA ILE A 46 -0.73 15.76 2.15
C ILE A 46 -0.63 17.09 1.41
N LEU A 47 0.13 17.15 0.32
CA LEU A 47 0.28 18.35 -0.49
C LEU A 47 -1.08 18.81 -1.04
N GLY A 48 -1.91 17.89 -1.53
CA GLY A 48 -3.27 18.19 -1.96
C GLY A 48 -4.09 18.86 -0.85
N ALA A 49 -4.12 18.28 0.35
CA ALA A 49 -4.85 18.86 1.48
C ALA A 49 -4.31 20.21 1.97
N LEU A 50 -3.03 20.52 1.73
CA LEU A 50 -2.43 21.82 2.06
C LEU A 50 -2.85 22.93 1.08
N THR A 51 -2.97 22.63 -0.21
CA THR A 51 -3.31 23.63 -1.24
C THR A 51 -4.59 24.46 -0.96
N PRO A 52 -5.73 23.90 -0.50
CA PRO A 52 -6.90 24.72 -0.18
C PRO A 52 -6.68 25.63 1.03
N ILE A 53 -5.83 25.26 2.01
CA ILE A 53 -5.47 26.13 3.13
C ILE A 53 -4.76 27.37 2.59
N PHE A 54 -3.76 27.18 1.72
CA PHE A 54 -3.05 28.28 1.07
C PHE A 54 -3.94 29.11 0.14
N SER A 55 -4.92 28.50 -0.53
CA SER A 55 -5.84 29.23 -1.42
C SER A 55 -6.67 30.30 -0.71
N ASN A 56 -6.86 30.18 0.61
CA ASN A 56 -7.58 31.17 1.42
C ASN A 56 -6.70 32.35 1.83
N LEU A 57 -5.38 32.25 1.66
CA LEU A 57 -4.41 33.32 1.95
C LEU A 57 -4.11 34.18 0.72
N VAL A 58 -4.68 33.82 -0.44
CA VAL A 58 -4.40 34.45 -1.73
C VAL A 58 -5.59 35.28 -2.18
N GLU A 59 -5.34 36.54 -2.50
CA GLU A 59 -6.37 37.46 -3.03
C GLU A 59 -6.58 37.31 -4.54
N ASN A 60 -5.56 36.88 -5.28
CA ASN A 60 -5.64 36.70 -6.72
C ASN A 60 -6.54 35.51 -7.08
N ILE A 61 -7.64 35.79 -7.79
CA ILE A 61 -8.66 34.80 -8.17
C ILE A 61 -8.07 33.66 -8.99
N TYR A 62 -7.25 33.96 -10.00
CA TYR A 62 -6.64 32.93 -10.85
C TYR A 62 -5.71 32.00 -10.07
N LEU A 63 -4.92 32.55 -9.15
CA LEU A 63 -4.04 31.75 -8.31
C LEU A 63 -4.84 30.89 -7.32
N LYS A 64 -5.95 31.40 -6.80
CA LYS A 64 -6.89 30.62 -5.97
C LYS A 64 -7.48 29.44 -6.74
N GLU A 65 -7.99 29.68 -7.95
CA GLU A 65 -8.55 28.64 -8.83
C GLU A 65 -7.52 27.56 -9.18
N PHE A 66 -6.29 27.98 -9.52
CA PHE A 66 -5.18 27.07 -9.76
C PHE A 66 -4.87 26.19 -8.54
N LEU A 67 -4.83 26.76 -7.33
CA LEU A 67 -4.60 25.98 -6.10
C LEU A 67 -5.72 24.97 -5.82
N LEU A 68 -6.97 25.30 -6.15
CA LEU A 68 -8.10 24.38 -6.02
C LEU A 68 -8.03 23.23 -7.04
N VAL A 69 -7.60 23.49 -8.26
CA VAL A 69 -7.33 22.44 -9.27
C VAL A 69 -6.16 21.57 -8.82
N LEU A 70 -5.10 22.18 -8.29
CA LEU A 70 -3.93 21.48 -7.81
C LEU A 70 -4.29 20.53 -6.66
N ASN A 71 -5.17 20.92 -5.75
CA ASN A 71 -5.73 20.01 -4.73
C ASN A 71 -6.33 18.74 -5.34
N ALA A 72 -7.29 18.89 -6.27
CA ALA A 72 -8.01 17.77 -6.86
C ALA A 72 -7.07 16.86 -7.68
N PHE A 73 -6.12 17.47 -8.40
CA PHE A 73 -5.09 16.78 -9.16
C PHE A 73 -4.15 15.96 -8.25
N LEU A 74 -3.62 16.57 -7.18
CA LEU A 74 -2.75 15.88 -6.22
C LEU A 74 -3.51 14.79 -5.45
N ALA A 75 -4.78 15.01 -5.11
CA ALA A 75 -5.63 14.00 -4.49
C ALA A 75 -5.78 12.76 -5.38
N ALA A 76 -6.04 12.95 -6.67
CA ALA A 76 -6.15 11.87 -7.64
C ALA A 76 -4.82 11.11 -7.82
N LEU A 77 -3.70 11.82 -7.96
CA LEU A 77 -2.37 11.19 -8.01
C LEU A 77 -2.07 10.39 -6.74
N GLY A 78 -2.33 10.95 -5.57
CA GLY A 78 -2.15 10.26 -4.30
C GLY A 78 -2.92 8.94 -4.25
N THR A 79 -4.17 8.94 -4.72
CA THR A 79 -5.01 7.73 -4.80
C THR A 79 -4.42 6.68 -5.74
N ILE A 80 -3.92 7.07 -6.92
CA ILE A 80 -3.24 6.15 -7.85
C ILE A 80 -2.07 5.46 -7.16
N PHE A 81 -1.20 6.24 -6.51
CA PHE A 81 0.01 5.72 -5.88
C PHE A 81 -0.28 4.83 -4.67
N ILE A 82 -1.26 5.21 -3.82
CA ILE A 82 -1.69 4.37 -2.69
C ILE A 82 -2.24 3.03 -3.18
N LEU A 83 -3.14 3.04 -4.16
CA LEU A 83 -3.71 1.79 -4.69
C LEU A 83 -2.67 0.94 -5.41
N TRP A 84 -1.75 1.57 -6.15
CA TRP A 84 -0.67 0.84 -6.79
C TRP A 84 0.23 0.14 -5.77
N GLY A 85 0.61 0.83 -4.70
CA GLY A 85 1.36 0.25 -3.58
C GLY A 85 0.60 -0.90 -2.91
N PHE A 86 -0.70 -0.73 -2.67
CA PHE A 86 -1.56 -1.75 -2.09
C PHE A 86 -1.68 -3.01 -2.98
N PHE A 87 -1.99 -2.85 -4.27
CA PHE A 87 -2.16 -3.99 -5.17
C PHE A 87 -0.87 -4.79 -5.40
N LYS A 88 0.30 -4.14 -5.27
CA LYS A 88 1.60 -4.85 -5.33
C LYS A 88 1.76 -5.93 -4.24
N TYR A 89 0.93 -5.97 -3.20
CA TYR A 89 0.95 -7.06 -2.21
C TYR A 89 0.50 -8.40 -2.79
N PHE A 90 -0.41 -8.43 -3.76
CA PHE A 90 -1.05 -9.68 -4.21
C PHE A 90 -1.16 -9.82 -5.73
N MET A 91 -0.66 -8.85 -6.49
CA MET A 91 -0.51 -8.95 -7.94
C MET A 91 0.69 -8.16 -8.47
N THR A 92 1.27 -8.63 -9.57
CA THR A 92 2.25 -7.87 -10.33
C THR A 92 1.53 -6.84 -11.20
N ILE A 93 1.88 -5.56 -11.03
CA ILE A 93 1.36 -4.47 -11.85
C ILE A 93 2.48 -3.97 -12.75
N SER A 94 2.21 -3.92 -14.05
CA SER A 94 3.15 -3.38 -15.03
C SER A 94 3.35 -1.89 -14.81
N PHE A 95 4.59 -1.49 -14.52
CA PHE A 95 4.99 -0.09 -14.38
C PHE A 95 4.60 0.74 -15.60
N LYS A 96 4.81 0.20 -16.81
CA LYS A 96 4.48 0.86 -18.07
C LYS A 96 2.99 1.24 -18.16
N LYS A 97 2.10 0.37 -17.69
CA LYS A 97 0.64 0.63 -17.71
C LYS A 97 0.24 1.76 -16.76
N ILE A 98 0.78 1.76 -15.54
CA ILE A 98 0.48 2.82 -14.56
C ILE A 98 1.12 4.14 -14.97
N ALA A 99 2.36 4.13 -15.46
CA ALA A 99 3.01 5.33 -15.97
C ALA A 99 2.22 5.93 -17.15
N SER A 100 1.76 5.10 -18.09
CA SER A 100 0.89 5.56 -19.18
C SER A 100 -0.41 6.18 -18.67
N LEU A 101 -1.08 5.53 -17.69
CA LEU A 101 -2.28 6.09 -17.05
C LEU A 101 -2.02 7.45 -16.41
N ILE A 102 -0.91 7.60 -15.67
CA ILE A 102 -0.52 8.86 -15.03
C ILE A 102 -0.24 9.94 -16.08
N ILE A 103 0.52 9.63 -17.13
CA ILE A 103 0.84 10.58 -18.20
C ILE A 103 -0.44 11.04 -18.91
N ILE A 104 -1.32 10.11 -19.28
CA ILE A 104 -2.62 10.43 -19.88
C ILE A 104 -3.42 11.33 -18.95
N PHE A 105 -3.52 10.98 -17.66
CA PHE A 105 -4.24 11.78 -16.67
C PHE A 105 -3.68 13.21 -16.54
N ILE A 106 -2.36 13.37 -16.49
CA ILE A 106 -1.71 14.68 -16.42
C ILE A 106 -2.05 15.51 -17.67
N ILE A 107 -1.85 14.95 -18.86
CA ILE A 107 -2.13 15.64 -20.12
C ILE A 107 -3.61 16.02 -20.20
N SER A 108 -4.53 15.10 -19.90
CA SER A 108 -5.97 15.37 -19.91
C SER A 108 -6.38 16.45 -18.92
N THR A 109 -5.79 16.45 -17.71
CA THR A 109 -6.10 17.46 -16.69
C THR A 109 -5.62 18.85 -17.13
N VAL A 110 -4.41 18.95 -17.67
CA VAL A 110 -3.86 20.21 -18.18
C VAL A 110 -4.68 20.73 -19.36
N LEU A 111 -5.03 19.85 -20.32
CA LEU A 111 -5.85 20.25 -21.47
C LEU A 111 -7.24 20.72 -21.03
N LEU A 112 -7.89 20.02 -20.10
CA LEU A 112 -9.20 20.44 -19.56
C LEU A 112 -9.10 21.79 -18.86
N PHE A 113 -8.04 22.02 -18.07
CA PHE A 113 -7.84 23.30 -17.40
C PHE A 113 -7.64 24.46 -18.38
N LEU A 114 -6.96 24.24 -19.51
CA LEU A 114 -6.70 25.27 -20.51
C LEU A 114 -7.91 25.57 -21.41
N ILE A 115 -8.74 24.56 -21.70
CA ILE A 115 -9.85 24.68 -22.67
C ILE A 115 -11.18 25.00 -21.98
N THR A 116 -11.33 24.61 -20.72
CA THR A 116 -12.56 24.78 -19.94
C THR A 116 -12.31 25.66 -18.71
N ASP A 117 -13.13 25.53 -17.68
CA ASP A 117 -12.93 26.22 -16.40
C ASP A 117 -12.31 25.29 -15.33
N TYR A 118 -11.84 25.90 -14.24
CA TYR A 118 -11.27 25.18 -13.11
C TYR A 118 -12.28 24.20 -12.49
N THR A 119 -13.57 24.53 -12.53
CA THR A 119 -14.65 23.76 -11.94
C THR A 119 -14.89 22.44 -12.67
N VAL A 120 -14.84 22.44 -14.00
CA VAL A 120 -14.93 21.24 -14.86
C VAL A 120 -13.71 20.36 -14.63
N THR A 121 -12.53 20.97 -14.53
CA THR A 121 -11.27 20.26 -14.27
C THR A 121 -11.27 19.55 -12.91
N ILE A 122 -11.77 20.20 -11.86
CA ILE A 122 -11.93 19.59 -10.53
C ILE A 122 -12.90 18.41 -10.60
N THR A 123 -14.05 18.56 -11.28
CA THR A 123 -15.02 17.47 -11.45
C THR A 123 -14.40 16.29 -12.19
N PHE A 124 -13.64 16.53 -13.25
CA PHE A 124 -12.91 15.48 -13.96
C PHE A 124 -11.96 14.72 -13.04
N CYS A 125 -11.15 15.43 -12.24
CA CYS A 125 -10.25 14.80 -11.27
C CYS A 125 -11.01 13.96 -10.24
N ALA A 126 -12.13 14.46 -9.72
CA ALA A 126 -12.96 13.76 -8.76
C ALA A 126 -13.59 12.49 -9.34
N LEU A 127 -14.13 12.56 -10.56
CA LEU A 127 -14.67 11.41 -11.27
C LEU A 127 -13.57 10.38 -11.58
N PHE A 128 -12.41 10.83 -12.03
CA PHE A 128 -11.26 9.97 -12.28
C PHE A 128 -10.80 9.25 -11.00
N MET A 129 -10.70 9.96 -9.87
CA MET A 129 -10.37 9.37 -8.58
C MET A 129 -11.41 8.31 -8.18
N ASN A 130 -12.71 8.61 -8.33
CA ASN A 130 -13.79 7.66 -8.06
C ASN A 130 -13.71 6.42 -8.95
N LEU A 131 -13.43 6.58 -10.26
CA LEU A 131 -13.21 5.47 -11.19
C LEU A 131 -12.03 4.59 -10.75
N ILE A 132 -10.95 5.19 -10.26
CA ILE A 132 -9.82 4.46 -9.71
C ILE A 132 -10.21 3.71 -8.43
N LEU A 133 -10.99 4.32 -7.54
CA LEU A 133 -11.46 3.67 -6.32
C LEU A 133 -12.32 2.44 -6.61
N ILE A 134 -13.06 2.38 -7.72
CA ILE A 134 -13.80 1.16 -8.13
C ILE A 134 -12.87 -0.06 -8.21
N SER A 135 -11.59 0.14 -8.55
CA SER A 135 -10.61 -0.95 -8.60
C SER A 135 -10.43 -1.66 -7.25
N THR A 136 -10.64 -0.98 -6.10
CA THR A 136 -10.60 -1.64 -4.79
C THR A 136 -11.69 -2.69 -4.64
N PHE A 137 -12.83 -2.53 -5.30
CA PHE A 137 -13.92 -3.50 -5.26
C PHE A 137 -13.80 -4.58 -6.33
N VAL A 138 -13.26 -4.24 -7.50
CA VAL A 138 -13.22 -5.13 -8.67
C VAL A 138 -12.02 -6.08 -8.65
N ILE A 139 -10.83 -5.58 -8.28
CA ILE A 139 -9.59 -6.37 -8.39
C ILE A 139 -9.56 -7.54 -7.39
N PRO A 140 -9.93 -7.37 -6.11
CA PRO A 140 -9.83 -8.46 -5.13
C PRO A 140 -10.69 -9.69 -5.46
N PRO A 141 -11.95 -9.57 -5.94
CA PRO A 141 -12.71 -10.71 -6.46
C PRO A 141 -12.04 -11.40 -7.65
N ILE A 142 -11.52 -10.63 -8.63
CA ILE A 142 -10.83 -11.20 -9.81
C ILE A 142 -9.59 -12.01 -9.39
N LYS A 143 -8.91 -11.59 -8.33
CA LYS A 143 -7.70 -12.24 -7.80
C LYS A 143 -7.94 -12.99 -6.49
N ILE A 144 -9.14 -13.54 -6.28
CA ILE A 144 -9.57 -14.10 -4.98
C ILE A 144 -8.57 -15.09 -4.35
N LYS A 145 -7.93 -15.96 -5.13
CA LYS A 145 -6.96 -16.95 -4.63
C LYS A 145 -5.71 -16.27 -4.05
N SER A 146 -5.08 -15.36 -4.79
CA SER A 146 -3.89 -14.65 -4.29
C SER A 146 -4.29 -13.65 -3.21
N PHE A 147 -5.39 -12.94 -3.39
CA PHE A 147 -5.92 -12.01 -2.40
C PHE A 147 -6.12 -12.69 -1.04
N LYS A 148 -6.89 -13.78 -0.95
CA LYS A 148 -7.08 -14.50 0.32
C LYS A 148 -5.74 -15.00 0.92
N LYS A 149 -4.82 -15.50 0.09
CA LYS A 149 -3.50 -15.97 0.53
C LYS A 149 -2.64 -14.87 1.17
N PHE A 150 -2.67 -13.66 0.63
CA PHE A 150 -1.85 -12.53 1.12
C PHE A 150 -2.53 -11.72 2.22
N MET A 151 -3.86 -11.59 2.18
CA MET A 151 -4.59 -10.83 3.18
C MET A 151 -4.60 -11.53 4.53
N GLY A 152 -4.78 -12.87 4.55
CA GLY A 152 -4.83 -13.64 5.81
C GLY A 152 -5.79 -13.00 6.82
N ARG A 153 -5.28 -12.68 8.02
CA ARG A 153 -6.04 -12.01 9.09
C ARG A 153 -6.37 -10.55 8.79
N SER A 154 -5.64 -9.90 7.89
CA SER A 154 -5.84 -8.49 7.50
C SER A 154 -7.09 -8.27 6.65
N ILE A 155 -7.79 -9.35 6.24
CA ILE A 155 -8.97 -9.27 5.38
C ILE A 155 -10.12 -8.47 6.05
N ILE A 156 -10.23 -8.52 7.38
CA ILE A 156 -11.25 -7.79 8.14
C ILE A 156 -11.08 -6.28 7.94
N TRP A 157 -9.84 -5.78 8.05
CA TRP A 157 -9.51 -4.36 7.86
C TRP A 157 -9.77 -3.89 6.44
N TYR A 158 -9.59 -4.77 5.45
CA TYR A 158 -9.94 -4.45 4.08
C TYR A 158 -11.45 -4.36 3.88
N TYR A 159 -12.24 -5.28 4.44
CA TYR A 159 -13.70 -5.19 4.34
C TYR A 159 -14.25 -3.96 5.08
N ALA A 160 -13.65 -3.59 6.22
CA ALA A 160 -13.97 -2.33 6.90
C ALA A 160 -13.64 -1.12 6.00
N SER A 161 -12.47 -1.11 5.36
CA SER A 161 -12.07 -0.03 4.43
C SER A 161 -13.02 0.06 3.23
N ALA A 162 -13.36 -1.09 2.64
CA ALA A 162 -14.27 -1.19 1.52
C ALA A 162 -15.68 -0.73 1.89
N LEU A 163 -16.18 -1.07 3.09
CA LEU A 163 -17.48 -0.62 3.57
C LEU A 163 -17.55 0.91 3.67
N ILE A 164 -16.53 1.54 4.28
CA ILE A 164 -16.49 3.01 4.36
C ILE A 164 -16.41 3.64 2.97
N LEU A 165 -15.57 3.09 2.08
CA LEU A 165 -15.49 3.55 0.70
C LEU A 165 -16.82 3.40 -0.05
N SER A 166 -17.57 2.32 0.17
CA SER A 166 -18.89 2.10 -0.44
C SER A 166 -19.92 3.13 0.01
N ILE A 167 -19.83 3.60 1.27
CA ILE A 167 -20.71 4.66 1.79
C ILE A 167 -20.24 6.02 1.27
N PHE A 168 -18.93 6.25 1.21
CA PHE A 168 -18.36 7.52 0.74
C PHE A 168 -18.58 7.76 -0.75
N PHE A 169 -18.49 6.71 -1.57
CA PHE A 169 -18.60 6.81 -3.03
C PHE A 169 -19.88 7.54 -3.50
N PRO A 170 -21.11 7.12 -3.12
CA PRO A 170 -22.33 7.83 -3.53
C PRO A 170 -22.40 9.24 -2.96
N VAL A 171 -21.95 9.45 -1.71
CA VAL A 171 -21.89 10.79 -1.09
C VAL A 171 -20.98 11.71 -1.90
N SER A 172 -19.79 11.25 -2.29
CA SER A 172 -18.84 12.03 -3.09
C SER A 172 -19.40 12.42 -4.47
N ILE A 173 -20.19 11.53 -5.10
CA ILE A 173 -20.87 11.80 -6.37
C ILE A 173 -21.96 12.84 -6.17
N ILE A 174 -22.80 12.69 -5.14
CA ILE A 174 -23.87 13.66 -4.83
C ILE A 174 -23.28 15.05 -4.58
N ILE A 175 -22.22 15.15 -3.77
CA ILE A 175 -21.52 16.40 -3.49
C ILE A 175 -20.95 17.01 -4.78
N ALA A 176 -20.36 16.19 -5.65
CA ALA A 176 -19.86 16.66 -6.94
C ALA A 176 -20.98 17.18 -7.87
N LEU A 177 -22.14 16.50 -7.90
CA LEU A 177 -23.30 16.87 -8.71
C LEU A 177 -24.01 18.13 -8.18
N GLN A 178 -24.04 18.33 -6.86
CA GLN A 178 -24.63 19.52 -6.22
C GLN A 178 -23.79 20.80 -6.39
N GLY A 179 -22.64 20.72 -7.10
CA GLY A 179 -21.77 21.87 -7.31
C GLY A 179 -20.80 22.16 -6.17
N TYR A 180 -20.88 21.42 -5.07
CA TYR A 180 -19.97 21.47 -3.91
C TYR A 180 -18.62 20.74 -4.16
N ARG A 181 -18.18 20.80 -5.41
CA ARG A 181 -17.11 20.02 -6.04
C ARG A 181 -15.79 20.14 -5.29
N TYR A 182 -15.39 19.08 -4.57
CA TYR A 182 -14.14 18.99 -3.79
C TYR A 182 -13.82 20.21 -2.93
N GLY A 183 -14.85 20.99 -2.63
CA GLY A 183 -14.75 22.43 -2.50
C GLY A 183 -15.76 22.96 -1.52
N LEU A 184 -16.02 22.17 -0.48
CA LEU A 184 -16.75 22.61 0.71
C LEU A 184 -16.06 23.73 1.47
N TYR A 185 -14.94 24.24 0.97
CA TYR A 185 -14.18 25.35 1.52
C TYR A 185 -15.03 26.60 1.79
N ASN A 186 -16.08 26.79 0.97
CA ASN A 186 -17.07 27.86 1.14
C ASN A 186 -18.48 27.33 1.44
N ALA A 187 -18.64 26.04 1.73
CA ALA A 187 -19.92 25.50 2.17
C ALA A 187 -20.14 25.90 3.62
N ASP A 188 -21.36 26.34 3.92
CA ASP A 188 -21.76 26.68 5.29
C ASP A 188 -22.60 25.57 5.94
N ASP A 189 -22.95 24.52 5.19
CA ASP A 189 -23.69 23.37 5.70
C ASP A 189 -22.75 22.41 6.47
N PRO A 190 -22.83 22.36 7.82
CA PRO A 190 -21.96 21.52 8.63
C PRO A 190 -22.20 20.03 8.39
N VAL A 191 -23.43 19.63 8.03
CA VAL A 191 -23.78 18.24 7.76
C VAL A 191 -23.00 17.77 6.53
N LEU A 192 -23.06 18.56 5.47
CA LEU A 192 -22.41 18.24 4.20
C LEU A 192 -20.87 18.23 4.34
N ILE A 193 -20.30 19.15 5.15
CA ILE A 193 -18.88 19.14 5.54
C ILE A 193 -18.52 17.82 6.26
N MET A 194 -19.28 17.41 7.26
CA MET A 194 -19.02 16.19 8.02
C MET A 194 -19.13 14.92 7.15
N PHE A 195 -20.14 14.84 6.28
CA PHE A 195 -20.32 13.71 5.36
C PHE A 195 -19.22 13.59 4.30
N ASN A 196 -18.46 14.66 4.03
CA ASN A 196 -17.29 14.61 3.17
C ASN A 196 -16.01 14.24 3.93
N TYR A 197 -15.69 14.96 4.99
CA TYR A 197 -14.40 14.83 5.65
C TYR A 197 -14.30 13.62 6.58
N ASN A 198 -15.37 13.24 7.29
CA ASN A 198 -15.31 12.09 8.21
C ASN A 198 -14.99 10.78 7.47
N PRO A 199 -15.62 10.46 6.33
CA PRO A 199 -15.24 9.26 5.58
C PRO A 199 -13.83 9.33 5.03
N ILE A 200 -13.33 10.50 4.62
CA ILE A 200 -11.93 10.67 4.17
C ILE A 200 -10.95 10.37 5.31
N ILE A 201 -11.23 10.90 6.51
CA ILE A 201 -10.42 10.65 7.72
C ILE A 201 -10.46 9.17 8.07
N ALA A 202 -11.66 8.60 8.20
CA ALA A 202 -11.85 7.20 8.56
C ALA A 202 -11.19 6.25 7.56
N THR A 203 -11.33 6.51 6.26
CA THR A 203 -10.66 5.74 5.20
C THR A 203 -9.15 5.85 5.31
N SER A 204 -8.60 7.04 5.60
CA SER A 204 -7.16 7.22 5.78
C SER A 204 -6.63 6.39 6.96
N ILE A 205 -7.33 6.41 8.10
CA ILE A 205 -6.98 5.60 9.28
C ILE A 205 -7.05 4.10 8.94
N LEU A 206 -8.12 3.65 8.30
CA LEU A 206 -8.30 2.24 7.97
C LEU A 206 -7.25 1.75 6.96
N ILE A 207 -6.87 2.56 5.98
CA ILE A 207 -5.76 2.24 5.05
C ILE A 207 -4.46 2.07 5.83
N ILE A 208 -4.16 2.93 6.80
CA ILE A 208 -2.96 2.81 7.64
C ILE A 208 -2.98 1.48 8.41
N ILE A 209 -4.08 1.19 9.11
CA ILE A 209 -4.23 -0.04 9.89
C ILE A 209 -4.10 -1.27 8.98
N LEU A 210 -4.73 -1.24 7.81
CA LEU A 210 -4.68 -2.30 6.81
C LEU A 210 -3.25 -2.55 6.33
N LEU A 211 -2.50 -1.49 6.00
CA LEU A 211 -1.12 -1.61 5.53
C LEU A 211 -0.20 -2.19 6.61
N VAL A 212 -0.35 -1.75 7.86
CA VAL A 212 0.42 -2.30 9.00
C VAL A 212 0.14 -3.79 9.18
N HIS A 213 -1.14 -4.19 9.21
CA HIS A 213 -1.51 -5.60 9.38
C HIS A 213 -1.07 -6.46 8.20
N LEU A 214 -1.12 -5.92 6.97
CA LEU A 214 -0.66 -6.64 5.79
C LEU A 214 0.84 -6.89 5.82
N GLU A 215 1.63 -5.91 6.22
CA GLU A 215 3.06 -6.10 6.32
C GLU A 215 3.42 -7.09 7.44
N TYR A 216 2.76 -6.98 8.60
CA TYR A 216 2.94 -7.96 9.68
C TYR A 216 2.58 -9.37 9.23
N THR A 217 1.42 -9.55 8.58
CA THR A 217 0.98 -10.85 8.05
C THR A 217 1.96 -11.41 7.02
N THR A 218 2.47 -10.54 6.14
CA THR A 218 3.43 -10.94 5.09
C THR A 218 4.76 -11.36 5.70
N SER A 219 5.26 -10.60 6.68
CA SER A 219 6.49 -10.88 7.40
C SER A 219 6.40 -12.18 8.18
N SER A 220 5.35 -12.37 8.99
CA SER A 220 5.14 -13.60 9.75
C SER A 220 5.02 -14.84 8.85
N ARG A 221 4.34 -14.71 7.70
CA ARG A 221 4.25 -15.83 6.74
C ARG A 221 5.62 -16.18 6.17
N LYS A 222 6.43 -15.18 5.82
CA LYS A 222 7.79 -15.41 5.30
C LYS A 222 8.69 -16.04 6.35
N GLN A 223 8.56 -15.64 7.62
CA GLN A 223 9.28 -16.26 8.74
C GLN A 223 8.87 -17.72 8.95
N LEU A 224 7.57 -18.03 8.84
CA LEU A 224 7.06 -19.41 8.89
C LEU A 224 7.59 -20.26 7.72
N GLU A 225 7.50 -19.76 6.49
CA GLU A 225 8.01 -20.44 5.29
C GLU A 225 9.52 -20.72 5.42
N LEU A 226 10.30 -19.75 5.91
CA LEU A 226 11.73 -19.94 6.17
C LEU A 226 11.96 -20.98 7.26
N LYS A 227 11.25 -20.89 8.39
CA LYS A 227 11.37 -21.86 9.50
C LYS A 227 11.07 -23.28 9.03
N ASP A 228 10.02 -23.48 8.26
CA ASP A 228 9.63 -24.81 7.75
C ASP A 228 10.70 -25.35 6.79
N ASN A 229 11.21 -24.53 5.87
CA ASN A 229 12.28 -24.93 4.95
C ASN A 229 13.57 -25.30 5.69
N TYR A 230 14.02 -24.45 6.62
CA TYR A 230 15.21 -24.74 7.41
C TYR A 230 15.03 -25.98 8.29
N SER A 231 13.85 -26.17 8.88
CA SER A 231 13.56 -27.35 9.69
C SER A 231 13.57 -28.63 8.83
N HIS A 232 13.03 -28.57 7.61
CA HIS A 232 13.04 -29.69 6.67
C HIS A 232 14.46 -30.03 6.22
N ASP A 233 15.25 -29.03 5.84
CA ASP A 233 16.60 -29.25 5.33
C ASP A 233 17.56 -29.72 6.43
N LEU A 234 17.48 -29.14 7.63
CA LEU A 234 18.24 -29.64 8.79
C LEU A 234 17.82 -31.06 9.16
N GLY A 235 16.53 -31.39 9.07
CA GLY A 235 16.03 -32.75 9.26
C GLY A 235 16.66 -33.75 8.29
N ASN A 236 16.71 -33.40 7.00
CA ASN A 236 17.34 -34.23 5.97
C ASN A 236 18.85 -34.40 6.21
N ILE A 237 19.54 -33.32 6.58
CA ILE A 237 20.98 -33.37 6.90
C ILE A 237 21.23 -34.29 8.10
N LEU A 238 20.46 -34.16 9.17
CA LEU A 238 20.57 -35.00 10.35
C LEU A 238 20.28 -36.48 10.03
N GLN A 239 19.30 -36.76 9.17
CA GLN A 239 19.01 -38.11 8.74
C GLN A 239 20.17 -38.73 7.96
N VAL A 240 20.79 -37.98 7.03
CA VAL A 240 21.97 -38.44 6.30
C VAL A 240 23.15 -38.68 7.25
N ILE A 241 23.37 -37.80 8.22
CA ILE A 241 24.41 -37.97 9.24
C ILE A 241 24.16 -39.24 10.07
N SER A 242 22.94 -39.43 10.57
CA SER A 242 22.57 -40.60 11.36
C SER A 242 22.77 -41.89 10.57
N SER A 243 22.27 -41.95 9.33
CA SER A 243 22.45 -43.12 8.47
C SER A 243 23.93 -43.36 8.16
N ALA A 244 24.72 -42.33 7.87
CA ALA A 244 26.16 -42.50 7.61
C ALA A 244 26.91 -43.04 8.85
N PHE A 245 26.56 -42.58 10.06
CA PHE A 245 27.12 -43.10 11.31
C PHE A 245 26.73 -44.57 11.56
N GLU A 246 25.44 -44.91 11.46
CA GLU A 246 24.97 -46.31 11.61
C GLU A 246 25.67 -47.25 10.64
N LEU A 247 25.84 -46.79 9.40
CA LEU A 247 26.54 -47.51 8.35
C LEU A 247 28.02 -47.72 8.69
N ILE A 248 28.72 -46.73 9.25
CA ILE A 248 30.12 -46.87 9.72
C ILE A 248 30.23 -47.88 10.88
N GLU A 249 29.25 -47.93 11.78
CA GLU A 249 29.25 -48.85 12.92
C GLU A 249 29.03 -50.33 12.53
N MET A 250 28.56 -50.62 11.32
CA MET A 250 28.37 -51.99 10.83
C MET A 250 29.72 -52.70 10.56
N LYS A 251 29.92 -53.87 11.18
CA LYS A 251 31.12 -54.71 10.97
C LYS A 251 31.21 -55.21 9.53
N GLY A 252 32.42 -55.19 8.97
CA GLY A 252 32.75 -55.83 7.68
C GLY A 252 32.96 -54.88 6.50
N ARG A 253 33.13 -53.57 6.76
CA ARG A 253 33.37 -52.56 5.72
C ARG A 253 34.84 -52.37 5.41
N SER A 254 35.09 -51.97 4.17
CA SER A 254 36.43 -51.57 3.72
C SER A 254 36.82 -50.19 4.27
N GLU A 255 38.12 -49.93 4.37
CA GLU A 255 38.63 -48.59 4.71
C GLU A 255 38.17 -47.52 3.70
N ALA A 256 38.05 -47.89 2.42
CA ALA A 256 37.59 -46.98 1.36
C ALA A 256 36.15 -46.51 1.59
N GLU A 257 35.21 -47.43 1.86
CA GLU A 257 33.81 -47.09 2.16
C GLU A 257 33.66 -46.26 3.43
N THR A 258 34.50 -46.55 4.43
CA THR A 258 34.51 -45.81 5.71
C THR A 258 35.02 -44.38 5.50
N SER A 259 36.05 -44.20 4.67
CA SER A 259 36.58 -42.88 4.30
C SER A 259 35.56 -42.05 3.53
N GLU A 260 34.86 -42.64 2.56
CA GLU A 260 33.85 -41.96 1.74
C GLU A 260 32.67 -41.44 2.60
N LEU A 261 32.23 -42.22 3.59
CA LEU A 261 31.21 -41.79 4.54
C LEU A 261 31.72 -40.73 5.52
N GLY A 262 33.00 -40.77 5.87
CA GLY A 262 33.65 -39.71 6.64
C GLY A 262 33.65 -38.36 5.91
N GLU A 263 33.90 -38.37 4.59
CA GLU A 263 33.80 -37.17 3.75
C GLU A 263 32.35 -36.68 3.66
N LEU A 264 31.38 -37.58 3.41
CA LEU A 264 29.96 -37.24 3.40
C LEU A 264 29.49 -36.61 4.73
N LEU A 265 29.93 -37.14 5.87
CA LEU A 265 29.64 -36.59 7.19
C LEU A 265 30.20 -35.18 7.35
N LYS A 266 31.46 -34.97 6.95
CA LYS A 266 32.11 -33.66 7.01
C LYS A 266 31.37 -32.62 6.16
N ASP A 267 30.97 -33.00 4.95
CA ASP A 267 30.23 -32.13 4.05
C ASP A 267 28.85 -31.77 4.61
N LYS A 268 28.12 -32.76 5.12
CA LYS A 268 26.80 -32.53 5.73
C LYS A 268 26.85 -31.73 7.03
N LEU A 269 27.88 -31.91 7.85
CA LEU A 269 28.12 -31.06 9.02
C LEU A 269 28.42 -29.61 8.63
N ASN A 270 29.18 -29.39 7.56
CA ASN A 270 29.45 -28.05 7.03
C ASN A 270 28.18 -27.40 6.46
N GLU A 271 27.34 -28.15 5.75
CA GLU A 271 26.03 -27.68 5.29
C GLU A 271 25.12 -27.28 6.46
N ALA A 272 25.02 -28.11 7.50
CA ALA A 272 24.24 -27.79 8.71
C ALA A 272 24.77 -26.54 9.42
N ALA A 273 26.09 -26.44 9.60
CA ALA A 273 26.71 -25.28 10.25
C ALA A 273 26.45 -23.99 9.46
N LYS A 274 26.50 -24.06 8.12
CA LYS A 274 26.14 -22.93 7.25
C LYS A 274 24.67 -22.55 7.41
N GLN A 275 23.75 -23.51 7.36
CA GLN A 275 22.32 -23.23 7.54
C GLN A 275 22.02 -22.63 8.92
N ILE A 276 22.64 -23.12 10.00
CA ILE A 276 22.50 -22.54 11.34
C ILE A 276 23.02 -21.10 11.38
N ARG A 277 24.11 -20.80 10.67
CA ARG A 277 24.63 -19.44 10.56
C ARG A 277 23.67 -18.53 9.80
N ASP A 278 23.14 -18.98 8.67
CA ASP A 278 22.17 -18.25 7.87
C ASP A 278 20.88 -17.95 8.69
N ILE A 279 20.44 -18.89 9.54
CA ILE A 279 19.31 -18.68 10.47
C ILE A 279 19.62 -17.61 11.52
N ARG A 280 20.87 -17.54 12.03
CA ARG A 280 21.28 -16.52 13.01
C ARG A 280 21.38 -15.11 12.42
N GLU A 281 21.59 -14.99 11.12
CA GLU A 281 21.72 -13.73 10.40
C GLU A 281 20.35 -13.16 9.95
N LEU A 282 19.26 -13.92 10.09
CA LEU A 282 17.86 -13.56 9.78
C LEU A 282 17.13 -12.87 10.95
#